data_AF-A0A093JEX9-F1
#
_entry.id   AF-A0A093JEX9-F1
#
_cell.length_a   1.000
_cell.length_b   1.000
_cell.length_c   1.000
_cell.angle_alpha   90.00
_cell.angle_beta   90.00
_cell.angle_gamma   90.00
#
_symmetry.space_group_name_H-M   'P 1'
#
loop_
_entity.id
_entity.type
_entity.pdbx_description
1 polymer ?
#
loop_
_entity_poly.entity_id
_entity_poly.type
_entity_poly.pdbx_seq_one_letter_code
_entity_poly.pdbx_strand_id
1 'polypeptide(L)'
;QVNLLIDNEAEKDYLYDVLRMYHQSMNLPVLVGDLKLVINEPSRLPLFDAIRPLIPLKHQVEYDQLTPKRSRKLKEVRLDRLHPEGLGISVRGGVEFNCGLFISQLVKGGQADTVGLQVGDEIVRINGYSISSCTHEEVINLIRTKKIVSIKVRHIGMIPVKSSADEPLKWQYVDQFVSDSGEGKGSVAGLASTGGKQNKEKKVFISLIGTKGMGCSISSGPTQKPGIFISNVKPGSLSAEVGLEVGDQIVEVNGVDFSNVDHKEAVRVLKSSRTLTISVVAGAGKELFMTEEERQREARLREQERQELMHQKRLALETNKIIKEQQEKERLRKLEISQKAAEEEERYRREIEQITAEEEKFKKEWEEDWRPKEPPKSLKTVTAEVHSAPRSKHKTFGWFYRYEGKFPTIRKKGKERKKSKSDSLCEQKKNKKEMEFEQRLAKEKEGMLEKEKQLKINRLVQEVSETEREDLEESEKVQHWVERLCQTRLEQISSVENESPEV
;
A
#
# COMPACT_ATOMS: atom_id res chain seq x y z
N GLN A 1 15.36 9.87 3.49
CA GLN A 1 14.04 10.51 3.71
C GLN A 1 13.18 9.70 4.68
N VAL A 2 13.06 8.37 4.54
CA VAL A 2 12.37 7.48 5.50
C VAL A 2 12.79 7.74 6.97
N ASN A 3 14.09 7.78 7.27
CA ASN A 3 14.65 8.06 8.60
C ASN A 3 14.39 9.48 9.16
N LEU A 4 13.56 10.30 8.52
CA LEU A 4 13.11 11.62 8.99
C LEU A 4 11.59 11.71 9.17
N LEU A 5 10.87 10.61 8.91
CA LEU A 5 9.41 10.53 8.91
C LEU A 5 8.86 9.32 9.67
N ILE A 6 9.73 8.37 10.04
CA ILE A 6 9.43 7.24 10.89
C ILE A 6 10.55 7.15 11.92
N ASP A 7 10.21 7.15 13.20
CA ASP A 7 11.19 7.04 14.29
C ASP A 7 11.37 5.57 14.73
N ASN A 8 10.27 4.83 14.86
CA ASN A 8 10.28 3.42 15.26
C ASN A 8 11.00 2.52 14.23
N GLU A 9 11.86 1.64 14.72
CA GLU A 9 12.64 0.70 13.89
C GLU A 9 11.75 -0.40 13.28
N ALA A 10 10.81 -0.94 14.06
CA ALA A 10 9.87 -1.95 13.57
C ALA A 10 8.91 -1.43 12.47
N GLU A 11 8.57 -0.13 12.48
CA GLU A 11 7.80 0.50 11.40
C GLU A 11 8.63 0.68 10.12
N LYS A 12 9.96 0.81 10.22
CA LYS A 12 10.88 0.85 9.07
C LYS A 12 11.04 -0.55 8.48
N ASP A 13 11.26 -1.56 9.32
CA ASP A 13 11.41 -2.94 8.86
C ASP A 13 10.17 -3.43 8.13
N TYR A 14 8.97 -3.21 8.70
CA TYR A 14 7.72 -3.51 8.02
C TYR A 14 7.55 -2.73 6.70
N LEU A 15 7.92 -1.45 6.65
CA LEU A 15 7.92 -0.67 5.40
C LEU A 15 8.86 -1.28 4.33
N TYR A 16 10.07 -1.72 4.73
CA TYR A 16 11.00 -2.35 3.80
C TYR A 16 10.51 -3.72 3.32
N ASP A 17 9.89 -4.51 4.19
CA ASP A 17 9.32 -5.81 3.80
C ASP A 17 8.09 -5.68 2.92
N VAL A 18 7.22 -4.70 3.15
CA VAL A 18 6.09 -4.36 2.25
C VAL A 18 6.60 -3.98 0.84
N LEU A 19 7.65 -3.16 0.75
CA LEU A 19 8.29 -2.82 -0.52
C LEU A 19 8.94 -4.04 -1.19
N ARG A 20 9.54 -4.95 -0.40
CA ARG A 20 10.13 -6.23 -0.85
C ARG A 20 9.06 -7.19 -1.40
N MET A 21 7.93 -7.31 -0.70
CA MET A 21 6.77 -8.11 -1.13
C MET A 21 6.11 -7.55 -2.39
N TYR A 22 6.05 -6.23 -2.55
CA TYR A 22 5.60 -5.61 -3.80
C TYR A 22 6.56 -5.90 -4.96
N HIS A 23 7.89 -5.88 -4.75
CA HIS A 23 8.85 -6.24 -5.80
C HIS A 23 8.69 -7.69 -6.29
N GLN A 24 8.19 -8.60 -5.44
CA GLN A 24 7.91 -9.99 -5.80
C GLN A 24 6.51 -10.18 -6.44
N SER A 25 5.47 -9.62 -5.82
CA SER A 25 4.06 -9.84 -6.23
C SER A 25 3.57 -8.90 -7.33
N MET A 26 4.23 -7.75 -7.53
CA MET A 26 3.79 -6.65 -8.41
C MET A 26 2.37 -6.10 -8.11
N ASN A 27 1.76 -6.49 -6.99
CA ASN A 27 0.38 -6.18 -6.63
C ASN A 27 0.26 -4.79 -5.97
N LEU A 28 -0.23 -3.81 -6.72
CA LEU A 28 -0.27 -2.41 -6.31
C LEU A 28 -1.39 -2.09 -5.28
N PRO A 29 -2.62 -2.64 -5.37
CA PRO A 29 -3.62 -2.49 -4.32
C PRO A 29 -3.16 -3.00 -2.95
N VAL A 30 -2.48 -4.17 -2.90
CA VAL A 30 -1.93 -4.71 -1.64
C VAL A 30 -0.84 -3.79 -1.09
N LEU A 31 0.13 -3.38 -1.93
CA LEU A 31 1.15 -2.41 -1.54
C LEU A 31 0.55 -1.16 -0.90
N VAL A 32 -0.44 -0.53 -1.54
CA VAL A 32 -1.02 0.71 -1.02
C VAL A 32 -1.84 0.47 0.25
N GLY A 33 -2.51 -0.69 0.38
CA GLY A 33 -3.17 -1.10 1.61
C GLY A 33 -2.20 -1.22 2.80
N ASP A 34 -1.10 -1.96 2.61
CA ASP A 34 -0.07 -2.16 3.64
C ASP A 34 0.65 -0.85 3.99
N LEU A 35 0.97 -0.01 2.99
CA LEU A 35 1.59 1.30 3.21
C LEU A 35 0.71 2.22 4.07
N LYS A 36 -0.63 2.14 3.99
CA LYS A 36 -1.53 2.93 4.85
C LYS A 36 -1.42 2.58 6.34
N LEU A 37 -0.89 1.41 6.71
CA LEU A 37 -0.68 1.04 8.12
C LEU A 37 0.50 1.81 8.75
N VAL A 38 1.56 2.04 7.97
CA VAL A 38 2.73 2.85 8.38
C VAL A 38 2.46 4.34 8.18
N ILE A 39 1.86 4.70 7.05
CA ILE A 39 1.52 6.08 6.69
C ILE A 39 0.17 6.41 7.35
N ASN A 40 0.16 6.45 8.68
CA ASN A 40 -1.03 6.54 9.53
C ASN A 40 -1.32 7.96 10.07
N GLU A 41 -0.59 8.98 9.58
CA GLU A 41 -0.75 10.39 9.95
C GLU A 41 -0.27 11.36 8.84
N PRO A 42 -0.75 12.62 8.79
CA PRO A 42 -0.43 13.55 7.70
C PRO A 42 1.04 13.93 7.53
N SER A 43 1.81 13.87 8.62
CA SER A 43 3.27 14.07 8.67
C SER A 43 4.02 13.02 7.83
N ARG A 44 3.52 11.78 7.81
CA ARG A 44 4.10 10.63 7.11
C ARG A 44 3.75 10.56 5.62
N LEU A 45 2.70 11.26 5.17
CA LEU A 45 2.28 11.28 3.76
C LEU A 45 3.37 11.61 2.71
N PRO A 46 4.49 12.35 2.98
CA PRO A 46 5.60 12.47 2.03
C PRO A 46 6.30 11.15 1.69
N LEU A 47 6.03 10.06 2.40
CA LEU A 47 6.52 8.72 2.04
C LEU A 47 5.93 8.23 0.71
N PHE A 48 4.67 8.55 0.36
CA PHE A 48 4.14 8.23 -0.97
C PHE A 48 4.93 8.94 -2.10
N ASP A 49 5.27 10.22 -1.92
CA ASP A 49 6.12 10.97 -2.87
C ASP A 49 7.51 10.31 -3.02
N ALA A 50 8.06 9.76 -1.92
CA ALA A 50 9.39 9.16 -1.87
C ALA A 50 9.43 7.69 -2.34
N ILE A 51 8.30 6.97 -2.28
CA ILE A 51 8.16 5.59 -2.76
C ILE A 51 7.84 5.57 -4.26
N ARG A 52 7.12 6.57 -4.79
CA ARG A 52 6.77 6.67 -6.22
C ARG A 52 7.92 6.36 -7.20
N PRO A 53 9.17 6.82 -7.02
CA PRO A 53 10.28 6.50 -7.94
C PRO A 53 10.68 5.01 -7.95
N LEU A 54 10.32 4.24 -6.92
CA LEU A 54 10.54 2.79 -6.82
C LEU A 54 9.45 1.99 -7.56
N ILE A 55 8.32 2.62 -7.90
CA ILE A 55 7.22 2.00 -8.61
C ILE A 55 7.55 1.98 -10.12
N PRO A 56 7.52 0.80 -10.79
CA PRO A 56 7.73 0.71 -12.24
C PRO A 56 6.79 1.62 -13.02
N LEU A 57 7.29 2.27 -14.07
CA LEU A 57 6.55 3.26 -14.88
C LEU A 57 5.13 2.79 -15.28
N LYS A 58 4.99 1.51 -15.65
CA LYS A 58 3.70 0.88 -16.01
C LYS A 58 2.62 0.94 -14.92
N HIS A 59 2.99 1.01 -13.64
CA HIS A 59 2.08 1.05 -12.50
C HIS A 59 1.96 2.46 -11.87
N GLN A 60 2.77 3.44 -12.29
CA GLN A 60 2.79 4.77 -11.66
C GLN A 60 1.47 5.55 -11.81
N VAL A 61 0.69 5.30 -12.87
CA VAL A 61 -0.61 5.94 -13.11
C VAL A 61 -1.70 5.36 -12.19
N GLU A 62 -1.64 4.06 -11.89
CA GLU A 62 -2.52 3.38 -10.94
C GLU A 62 -2.15 3.78 -9.49
N TYR A 63 -0.85 3.92 -9.20
CA TYR A 63 -0.36 4.42 -7.91
C TYR A 63 -0.88 5.82 -7.58
N ASP A 64 -0.93 6.72 -8.58
CA ASP A 64 -1.53 8.05 -8.45
C ASP A 64 -3.05 8.04 -8.28
N GLN A 65 -3.73 6.91 -8.52
CA GLN A 65 -5.18 6.76 -8.29
C GLN A 65 -5.47 6.19 -6.90
N LEU A 66 -4.62 5.28 -6.42
CA LEU A 66 -4.76 4.64 -5.11
C LEU A 66 -4.21 5.48 -3.94
N THR A 67 -3.30 6.43 -4.20
CA THR A 67 -2.67 7.28 -3.16
C THR A 67 -3.27 8.70 -3.09
N PRO A 68 -3.21 9.40 -1.94
CA PRO A 68 -3.85 10.71 -1.78
C PRO A 68 -3.15 11.82 -2.55
N LYS A 69 -3.89 12.51 -3.43
CA LYS A 69 -3.41 13.59 -4.32
C LYS A 69 -3.18 14.92 -3.58
N ARG A 70 -2.20 14.96 -2.67
CA ARG A 70 -1.86 16.18 -1.93
C ARG A 70 -1.42 17.31 -2.85
N SER A 71 -1.93 18.51 -2.59
CA SER A 71 -1.46 19.74 -3.21
C SER A 71 -0.69 20.60 -2.21
N ARG A 72 0.53 21.03 -2.57
CA ARG A 72 1.25 22.09 -1.85
C ARG A 72 0.71 23.50 -2.18
N LYS A 73 -0.07 23.64 -3.25
CA LYS A 73 -0.75 24.90 -3.62
C LYS A 73 -2.03 25.02 -2.80
N LEU A 74 -2.20 26.12 -2.08
CA LEU A 74 -3.45 26.44 -1.39
C LEU A 74 -4.52 26.82 -2.41
N LYS A 75 -5.73 26.32 -2.22
CA LYS A 75 -6.93 26.72 -2.97
C LYS A 75 -7.72 27.73 -2.13
N GLU A 76 -8.07 28.87 -2.71
CA GLU A 76 -8.98 29.84 -2.07
C GLU A 76 -10.35 29.76 -2.73
N VAL A 77 -11.40 29.66 -1.92
CA VAL A 77 -12.80 29.72 -2.34
C VAL A 77 -13.55 30.76 -1.53
N ARG A 78 -14.64 31.30 -2.10
CA ARG A 78 -15.55 32.20 -1.42
C ARG A 78 -16.94 31.58 -1.42
N LEU A 79 -17.57 31.52 -0.25
CA LEU A 79 -18.90 30.97 -0.06
C LEU A 79 -19.81 32.01 0.59
N ASP A 80 -21.06 32.12 0.15
CA ASP A 80 -22.10 32.92 0.81
C ASP A 80 -22.86 32.08 1.84
N ARG A 81 -22.93 32.57 3.08
CA ARG A 81 -23.72 31.96 4.16
C ARG A 81 -25.21 32.25 4.07
N LEU A 82 -25.64 33.15 3.18
CA LEU A 82 -27.06 33.42 2.91
C LEU A 82 -27.65 32.53 1.79
N HIS A 83 -26.86 31.65 1.20
CA HIS A 83 -27.35 30.61 0.30
C HIS A 83 -28.37 29.71 1.02
N PRO A 84 -29.51 29.30 0.40
CA PRO A 84 -30.57 28.55 1.10
C PRO A 84 -30.10 27.23 1.73
N GLU A 85 -29.16 26.54 1.09
CA GLU A 85 -28.55 25.28 1.57
C GLU A 85 -27.31 25.52 2.48
N GLY A 86 -27.05 26.79 2.82
CA GLY A 86 -25.85 27.21 3.54
C GLY A 86 -24.56 26.93 2.76
N LEU A 87 -23.51 26.56 3.49
CA LEU A 87 -22.16 26.33 2.95
C LEU A 87 -21.98 24.95 2.30
N GLY A 88 -22.78 23.95 2.68
CA GLY A 88 -22.63 22.58 2.18
C GLY A 88 -21.40 21.80 2.71
N ILE A 89 -20.84 22.16 3.87
CA ILE A 89 -19.71 21.44 4.51
C ILE A 89 -19.98 21.12 5.98
N SER A 90 -19.41 20.01 6.46
CA SER A 90 -19.18 19.74 7.88
C SER A 90 -17.68 19.70 8.17
N VAL A 91 -17.25 20.37 9.24
CA VAL A 91 -15.84 20.51 9.64
C VAL A 91 -15.58 19.86 11.00
N ARG A 92 -14.35 19.41 11.26
CA ARG A 92 -13.92 18.84 12.55
C ARG A 92 -12.44 19.10 12.84
N GLY A 93 -12.01 18.92 14.08
CA GLY A 93 -10.67 19.30 14.54
C GLY A 93 -10.63 20.76 15.01
N GLY A 94 -9.44 21.21 15.40
CA GLY A 94 -9.21 22.43 16.20
C GLY A 94 -8.05 22.21 17.17
N VAL A 95 -7.46 23.30 17.67
CA VAL A 95 -6.24 23.23 18.50
C VAL A 95 -6.42 22.40 19.77
N GLU A 96 -7.64 22.36 20.34
CA GLU A 96 -8.00 21.55 21.51
C GLU A 96 -7.98 20.03 21.24
N PHE A 97 -8.03 19.63 19.97
CA PHE A 97 -7.89 18.24 19.50
C PHE A 97 -6.47 17.93 19.01
N ASN A 98 -5.50 18.83 19.22
CA ASN A 98 -4.13 18.75 18.70
C ASN A 98 -4.04 18.55 17.17
N CYS A 99 -5.01 19.06 16.40
CA CYS A 99 -5.01 18.97 14.93
C CYS A 99 -5.58 20.22 14.25
N GLY A 100 -5.31 20.37 12.96
CA GLY A 100 -5.95 21.40 12.12
C GLY A 100 -7.47 21.17 11.96
N LEU A 101 -8.14 22.09 11.26
CA LEU A 101 -9.57 21.96 10.94
C LEU A 101 -9.75 21.30 9.56
N PHE A 102 -10.51 20.21 9.48
CA PHE A 102 -10.69 19.40 8.27
C PHE A 102 -12.15 19.33 7.83
N ILE A 103 -12.40 19.38 6.52
CA ILE A 103 -13.71 19.07 5.91
C ILE A 103 -13.91 17.56 5.98
N SER A 104 -14.92 17.12 6.75
CA SER A 104 -15.24 15.70 6.96
C SER A 104 -16.48 15.22 6.21
N GLN A 105 -17.42 16.11 5.89
CA GLN A 105 -18.56 15.80 5.02
C GLN A 105 -18.83 17.00 4.10
N LEU A 106 -19.40 16.74 2.93
CA LEU A 106 -19.67 17.73 1.90
C LEU A 106 -20.98 17.38 1.19
N VAL A 107 -21.86 18.37 1.01
CA VAL A 107 -23.19 18.19 0.42
C VAL A 107 -23.06 18.16 -1.10
N LYS A 108 -23.31 16.99 -1.70
CA LYS A 108 -23.26 16.79 -3.16
C LYS A 108 -24.23 17.74 -3.89
N GLY A 109 -23.73 18.43 -4.91
CA GLY A 109 -24.45 19.49 -5.64
C GLY A 109 -24.52 20.84 -4.90
N GLY A 110 -24.16 20.88 -3.61
CA GLY A 110 -24.20 22.08 -2.80
C GLY A 110 -23.10 23.09 -3.15
N GLN A 111 -23.12 24.23 -2.45
CA GLN A 111 -22.23 25.35 -2.75
C GLN A 111 -20.73 25.01 -2.69
N ALA A 112 -20.32 24.26 -1.67
CA ALA A 112 -18.94 23.80 -1.51
C ALA A 112 -18.48 22.78 -2.56
N ASP A 113 -19.36 21.87 -2.98
CA ASP A 113 -19.11 20.91 -4.06
C ASP A 113 -18.91 21.66 -5.38
N THR A 114 -19.77 22.66 -5.64
CA THR A 114 -19.74 23.49 -6.84
C THR A 114 -18.46 24.32 -6.98
N VAL A 115 -17.88 24.81 -5.88
CA VAL A 115 -16.53 25.44 -5.90
C VAL A 115 -15.39 24.42 -5.81
N GLY A 116 -15.70 23.13 -5.71
CA GLY A 116 -14.76 22.00 -5.67
C GLY A 116 -13.93 21.94 -4.40
N LEU A 117 -14.49 22.22 -3.23
CA LEU A 117 -13.91 21.75 -1.97
C LEU A 117 -14.01 20.22 -1.92
N GLN A 118 -13.14 19.57 -1.14
CA GLN A 118 -13.10 18.11 -1.04
C GLN A 118 -13.10 17.64 0.41
N VAL A 119 -13.66 16.46 0.64
CA VAL A 119 -13.54 15.74 1.91
C VAL A 119 -12.06 15.37 2.11
N GLY A 120 -11.50 15.62 3.30
CA GLY A 120 -10.04 15.55 3.54
C GLY A 120 -9.25 16.80 3.15
N ASP A 121 -9.92 17.92 2.83
CA ASP A 121 -9.30 19.25 2.80
C ASP A 121 -9.08 19.79 4.22
N GLU A 122 -7.87 20.25 4.50
CA GLU A 122 -7.51 21.03 5.67
C GLU A 122 -7.77 22.52 5.40
N ILE A 123 -8.56 23.17 6.24
CA ILE A 123 -8.74 24.63 6.23
C ILE A 123 -7.55 25.25 6.96
N VAL A 124 -6.79 26.10 6.27
CA VAL A 124 -5.60 26.76 6.82
C VAL A 124 -5.82 28.24 7.15
N ARG A 125 -6.77 28.91 6.46
CA ARG A 125 -7.12 30.32 6.72
C ARG A 125 -8.61 30.58 6.46
N ILE A 126 -9.20 31.46 7.28
CA ILE A 126 -10.58 31.93 7.10
C ILE A 126 -10.61 33.46 7.16
N ASN A 127 -11.29 34.09 6.20
CA ASN A 127 -11.43 35.55 6.08
C ASN A 127 -10.10 36.35 6.08
N GLY A 128 -8.99 35.68 5.75
CA GLY A 128 -7.62 36.22 5.75
C GLY A 128 -6.78 35.82 6.97
N TYR A 129 -7.39 35.41 8.08
CA TYR A 129 -6.73 35.04 9.34
C TYR A 129 -6.19 33.61 9.30
N SER A 130 -5.09 33.35 10.02
CA SER A 130 -4.64 31.97 10.28
C SER A 130 -5.52 31.35 11.36
N ILE A 131 -5.85 30.06 11.23
CA ILE A 131 -6.62 29.31 12.25
C ILE A 131 -5.80 28.22 12.95
N SER A 132 -4.48 28.23 12.75
CA SER A 132 -3.49 27.28 13.27
C SER A 132 -3.41 27.17 14.80
N SER A 133 -4.08 28.06 15.52
CA SER A 133 -4.00 28.19 16.99
C SER A 133 -5.39 28.50 17.58
N CYS A 134 -6.45 28.24 16.83
CA CYS A 134 -7.83 28.51 17.23
C CYS A 134 -8.55 27.22 17.65
N THR A 135 -9.47 27.34 18.60
CA THR A 135 -10.40 26.25 18.94
C THR A 135 -11.42 26.02 17.83
N HIS A 136 -12.07 24.86 17.83
CA HIS A 136 -13.18 24.59 16.91
C HIS A 136 -14.25 25.69 16.99
N GLU A 137 -14.65 26.10 18.20
CA GLU A 137 -15.68 27.11 18.40
C GLU A 137 -15.25 28.48 17.88
N GLU A 138 -14.01 28.91 18.15
CA GLU A 138 -13.45 30.16 17.61
C GLU A 138 -13.48 30.19 16.09
N VAL A 139 -13.19 29.07 15.42
CA VAL A 139 -13.22 29.01 13.95
C VAL A 139 -14.67 29.01 13.42
N ILE A 140 -15.59 28.30 14.06
CA ILE A 140 -17.02 28.37 13.73
C ILE A 140 -17.55 29.81 13.89
N ASN A 141 -17.15 30.50 14.96
CA ASN A 141 -17.50 31.89 15.19
C ASN A 141 -16.83 32.83 14.16
N LEU A 142 -15.57 32.57 13.76
CA LEU A 142 -14.89 33.30 12.68
C LEU A 142 -15.58 33.13 11.32
N ILE A 143 -16.06 31.94 10.98
CA ILE A 143 -16.93 31.69 9.82
C ILE A 143 -18.23 32.51 9.94
N ARG A 144 -18.81 32.58 11.14
CA ARG A 144 -20.06 33.31 11.41
C ARG A 144 -19.96 34.84 11.32
N THR A 145 -18.75 35.43 11.34
CA THR A 145 -18.55 36.89 11.32
C THR A 145 -19.03 37.63 10.06
N LYS A 146 -19.01 36.99 8.88
CA LYS A 146 -19.28 37.65 7.58
C LYS A 146 -20.35 36.90 6.78
N LYS A 147 -21.06 37.61 5.89
CA LYS A 147 -22.02 37.01 4.94
C LYS A 147 -21.29 36.10 3.95
N ILE A 148 -20.35 36.67 3.21
CA ILE A 148 -19.41 35.91 2.38
C ILE A 148 -18.18 35.56 3.22
N VAL A 149 -17.87 34.27 3.33
CA VAL A 149 -16.65 33.76 3.95
C VAL A 149 -15.62 33.42 2.86
N SER A 150 -14.37 33.87 3.02
CA SER A 150 -13.24 33.33 2.22
C SER A 150 -12.56 32.21 3.00
N ILE A 151 -12.33 31.07 2.36
CA ILE A 151 -11.69 29.90 2.96
C ILE A 151 -10.49 29.53 2.09
N LYS A 152 -9.30 29.41 2.70
CA LYS A 152 -8.13 28.81 2.04
C LYS A 152 -7.91 27.40 2.57
N VAL A 153 -7.82 26.43 1.67
CA VAL A 153 -7.66 25.02 1.98
C VAL A 153 -6.40 24.41 1.36
N ARG A 154 -5.98 23.27 1.92
CA ARG A 154 -4.92 22.40 1.44
C ARG A 154 -5.46 20.96 1.41
N HIS A 155 -5.40 20.28 0.27
CA HIS A 155 -5.83 18.89 0.22
C HIS A 155 -4.82 17.97 0.91
N ILE A 156 -5.29 17.21 1.92
CA ILE A 156 -4.48 16.24 2.68
C ILE A 156 -4.91 14.80 2.36
N GLY A 157 -6.21 14.54 2.23
CA GLY A 157 -6.75 13.21 1.96
C GLY A 157 -6.83 12.27 3.18
N MET A 158 -6.70 12.84 4.39
CA MET A 158 -6.92 12.17 5.67
C MET A 158 -7.83 13.01 6.56
N ILE A 159 -8.49 12.37 7.53
CA ILE A 159 -9.45 12.99 8.45
C ILE A 159 -9.09 12.60 9.89
N PRO A 160 -9.11 13.56 10.85
CA PRO A 160 -8.89 13.26 12.26
C PRO A 160 -10.10 12.55 12.88
N VAL A 161 -9.84 11.55 13.72
CA VAL A 161 -10.85 10.75 14.44
C VAL A 161 -10.37 10.52 15.88
N LYS A 162 -11.23 10.78 16.86
CA LYS A 162 -11.00 10.54 18.28
C LYS A 162 -12.34 10.14 18.91
N SER A 163 -12.44 8.90 19.41
CA SER A 163 -13.72 8.27 19.74
C SER A 163 -14.25 8.64 21.14
N SER A 164 -13.34 8.96 22.06
CA SER A 164 -13.62 9.44 23.42
C SER A 164 -12.57 10.48 23.84
N ALA A 165 -12.77 11.13 24.99
CA ALA A 165 -11.77 12.04 25.56
C ALA A 165 -10.43 11.33 25.86
N ASP A 166 -10.49 10.05 26.24
CA ASP A 166 -9.33 9.25 26.68
C ASP A 166 -8.58 8.57 25.53
N GLU A 167 -9.22 8.37 24.37
CA GLU A 167 -8.53 7.80 23.20
C GLU A 167 -7.49 8.77 22.61
N PRO A 168 -6.33 8.29 22.12
CA PRO A 168 -5.41 9.11 21.34
C PRO A 168 -6.07 9.55 20.02
N LEU A 169 -5.61 10.69 19.49
CA LEU A 169 -5.99 11.12 18.14
C LEU A 169 -5.48 10.09 17.11
N LYS A 170 -6.39 9.61 16.25
CA LYS A 170 -6.09 8.74 15.11
C LYS A 170 -6.43 9.48 13.82
N TRP A 171 -5.87 9.03 12.70
CA TRP A 171 -6.25 9.52 11.38
C TRP A 171 -6.80 8.37 10.54
N GLN A 172 -7.83 8.66 9.76
CA GLN A 172 -8.38 7.74 8.76
C GLN A 172 -8.21 8.34 7.36
N TYR A 173 -8.07 7.48 6.36
CA TYR A 173 -8.13 7.91 4.96
C TYR A 173 -9.58 8.24 4.57
N VAL A 174 -9.76 9.12 3.58
CA VAL A 174 -11.09 9.58 3.16
C VAL A 174 -11.96 8.43 2.63
N ASP A 175 -11.36 7.43 1.98
CA ASP A 175 -12.08 6.24 1.51
C ASP A 175 -12.66 5.43 2.69
N GLN A 176 -11.81 5.10 3.67
CA GLN A 176 -12.22 4.42 4.91
C GLN A 176 -13.29 5.20 5.67
N PHE A 177 -13.10 6.51 5.86
CA PHE A 177 -14.02 7.35 6.63
C PHE A 177 -15.39 7.50 5.96
N VAL A 178 -15.45 7.55 4.62
CA VAL A 178 -16.73 7.62 3.89
C VAL A 178 -17.43 6.26 3.89
N SER A 179 -16.71 5.14 3.77
CA SER A 179 -17.29 3.79 3.82
C SER A 179 -18.01 3.49 5.14
N ASP A 180 -17.47 3.94 6.29
CA ASP A 180 -18.10 3.78 7.61
C ASP A 180 -19.44 4.55 7.76
N SER A 181 -19.70 5.51 6.86
CA SER A 181 -20.97 6.27 6.80
C SER A 181 -21.99 5.72 5.79
N GLY A 182 -21.74 4.54 5.21
CA GLY A 182 -22.45 4.04 4.02
C GLY A 182 -23.87 3.50 4.24
N GLU A 183 -24.23 3.05 5.44
CA GLU A 183 -25.53 2.41 5.70
C GLU A 183 -26.56 3.33 6.34
N GLY A 184 -27.56 3.76 5.54
CA GLY A 184 -28.86 4.20 6.07
C GLY A 184 -29.34 5.60 5.69
N LYS A 185 -30.08 5.68 4.57
CA LYS A 185 -31.07 6.73 4.22
C LYS A 185 -30.55 8.18 4.18
N GLY A 186 -30.40 8.71 2.95
CA GLY A 186 -30.25 10.14 2.74
C GLY A 186 -31.53 10.93 3.01
N SER A 187 -31.49 11.86 3.96
CA SER A 187 -32.20 13.14 3.87
C SER A 187 -31.53 14.20 4.75
N VAL A 188 -31.26 15.36 4.16
CA VAL A 188 -30.73 16.63 4.72
C VAL A 188 -30.49 16.74 6.25
N ALA A 189 -29.43 16.10 6.75
CA ALA A 189 -28.77 16.45 8.01
C ALA A 189 -27.30 15.97 8.00
N GLY A 190 -26.41 16.67 8.70
CA GLY A 190 -25.02 16.24 8.89
C GLY A 190 -24.82 15.28 10.07
N LEU A 191 -23.55 14.96 10.33
CA LEU A 191 -23.03 14.24 11.52
C LEU A 191 -23.37 12.73 11.62
N ALA A 192 -22.35 11.95 11.25
CA ALA A 192 -21.98 10.66 11.83
C ALA A 192 -20.45 10.65 12.03
N SER A 193 -19.86 10.17 13.13
CA SER A 193 -20.45 9.62 14.38
C SER A 193 -21.32 8.38 14.22
N THR A 194 -20.68 7.32 13.76
CA THR A 194 -21.07 5.92 13.88
C THR A 194 -20.34 5.32 15.10
N GLY A 195 -20.93 4.35 15.80
CA GLY A 195 -20.30 3.69 16.97
C GLY A 195 -20.75 4.15 18.37
N GLY A 196 -21.91 4.79 18.52
CA GLY A 196 -22.50 5.04 19.85
C GLY A 196 -23.87 5.71 19.82
N LYS A 197 -24.71 5.46 20.85
CA LYS A 197 -26.01 6.14 21.06
C LYS A 197 -25.82 7.59 21.52
N GLN A 198 -25.15 8.41 20.72
CA GLN A 198 -24.94 9.83 20.99
C GLN A 198 -26.10 10.68 20.47
N ASN A 199 -27.16 10.76 21.28
CA ASN A 199 -27.67 12.04 21.78
C ASN A 199 -27.48 13.26 20.85
N LYS A 200 -28.15 13.31 19.70
CA LYS A 200 -27.95 14.36 18.69
C LYS A 200 -28.57 15.69 19.13
N GLU A 201 -27.82 16.78 19.11
CA GLU A 201 -28.41 18.11 19.33
C GLU A 201 -29.32 18.52 18.17
N LYS A 202 -30.61 18.72 18.46
CA LYS A 202 -31.61 19.31 17.57
C LYS A 202 -31.86 20.76 18.00
N LYS A 203 -31.93 21.71 17.07
CA LYS A 203 -32.40 23.08 17.36
C LYS A 203 -33.67 23.38 16.56
N VAL A 204 -34.77 23.64 17.28
CA VAL A 204 -36.12 23.78 16.72
C VAL A 204 -36.69 25.16 16.99
N PHE A 205 -37.60 25.61 16.12
CA PHE A 205 -38.27 26.91 16.22
C PHE A 205 -39.78 26.70 16.29
N ILE A 206 -40.41 27.17 17.37
CA ILE A 206 -41.85 27.02 17.63
C ILE A 206 -42.52 28.39 17.74
N SER A 207 -43.56 28.62 16.95
CA SER A 207 -44.42 29.80 17.03
C SER A 207 -45.74 29.45 17.72
N LEU A 208 -46.03 30.12 18.83
CA LEU A 208 -47.25 29.98 19.64
C LEU A 208 -48.29 31.05 19.31
N ILE A 209 -48.21 31.63 18.12
CA ILE A 209 -49.15 32.61 17.59
C ILE A 209 -50.32 31.83 16.97
N GLY A 210 -51.56 32.13 17.39
CA GLY A 210 -52.77 31.44 16.94
C GLY A 210 -53.05 30.07 17.58
N THR A 211 -52.07 29.45 18.25
CA THR A 211 -52.23 28.12 18.88
C THR A 211 -52.45 28.19 20.40
N LYS A 212 -53.02 27.12 20.98
CA LYS A 212 -53.28 27.01 22.43
C LYS A 212 -52.06 26.60 23.27
N GLY A 213 -50.92 26.28 22.64
CA GLY A 213 -49.68 25.84 23.29
C GLY A 213 -48.82 24.96 22.37
N MET A 214 -47.59 24.64 22.80
CA MET A 214 -46.62 23.89 21.97
C MET A 214 -47.02 22.42 21.70
N GLY A 215 -47.59 21.75 22.70
CA GLY A 215 -48.13 20.38 22.56
C GLY A 215 -47.31 19.28 23.24
N CYS A 216 -46.09 19.55 23.72
CA CYS A 216 -45.36 18.66 24.60
C CYS A 216 -45.53 18.98 26.10
N SER A 217 -45.26 17.98 26.94
CA SER A 217 -45.07 18.10 28.39
C SER A 217 -43.58 17.99 28.72
N ILE A 218 -43.15 18.66 29.79
CA ILE A 218 -41.81 18.52 30.36
C ILE A 218 -41.87 17.93 31.78
N SER A 219 -40.82 17.21 32.15
CA SER A 219 -40.55 16.71 33.50
C SER A 219 -39.11 17.01 33.87
N SER A 220 -38.82 17.21 35.16
CA SER A 220 -37.42 17.21 35.63
C SER A 220 -36.90 15.79 35.77
N GLY A 221 -35.62 15.58 35.44
CA GLY A 221 -34.95 14.30 35.62
C GLY A 221 -34.65 13.99 37.10
N PRO A 222 -34.35 12.72 37.43
CA PRO A 222 -34.02 12.29 38.78
C PRO A 222 -32.61 12.77 39.19
N THR A 223 -32.22 12.59 40.46
CA THR A 223 -30.93 13.07 40.97
C THR A 223 -29.70 12.43 40.29
N GLN A 224 -29.85 11.23 39.71
CA GLN A 224 -28.82 10.57 38.91
C GLN A 224 -28.68 11.16 37.49
N LYS A 225 -29.68 11.89 37.00
CA LYS A 225 -29.71 12.50 35.66
C LYS A 225 -30.52 13.81 35.67
N PRO A 226 -30.00 14.88 36.31
CA PRO A 226 -30.70 16.16 36.41
C PRO A 226 -30.84 16.84 35.04
N GLY A 227 -31.82 17.73 34.92
CA GLY A 227 -32.17 18.46 33.70
C GLY A 227 -33.67 18.51 33.45
N ILE A 228 -34.07 19.13 32.35
CA ILE A 228 -35.47 19.24 31.89
C ILE A 228 -35.66 18.35 30.66
N PHE A 229 -36.56 17.39 30.74
CA PHE A 229 -36.78 16.37 29.69
C PHE A 229 -38.22 16.43 29.17
N ILE A 230 -38.40 16.15 27.88
CA ILE A 230 -39.71 16.02 27.26
C ILE A 230 -40.31 14.66 27.64
N SER A 231 -41.41 14.67 28.39
CA SER A 231 -42.05 13.48 28.95
C SER A 231 -43.30 13.02 28.18
N ASN A 232 -43.86 13.87 27.33
CA ASN A 232 -44.93 13.51 26.40
C ASN A 232 -44.94 14.50 25.22
N VAL A 233 -45.31 14.05 24.02
CA VAL A 233 -45.53 14.89 22.84
C VAL A 233 -46.85 14.49 22.20
N LYS A 234 -47.80 15.43 22.08
CA LYS A 234 -49.11 15.12 21.48
C LYS A 234 -48.97 14.93 19.96
N PRO A 235 -49.52 13.84 19.39
CA PRO A 235 -49.62 13.69 17.93
C PRO A 235 -50.35 14.89 17.29
N GLY A 236 -49.89 15.34 16.12
CA GLY A 236 -50.48 16.48 15.42
C GLY A 236 -50.38 17.81 16.19
N SER A 237 -49.30 18.01 16.95
CA SER A 237 -49.00 19.28 17.60
C SER A 237 -47.68 19.88 17.10
N LEU A 238 -47.49 21.19 17.29
CA LEU A 238 -46.28 21.89 16.85
C LEU A 238 -45.00 21.22 17.35
N SER A 239 -44.97 20.74 18.60
CA SER A 239 -43.84 19.98 19.15
C SER A 239 -43.54 18.69 18.35
N ALA A 240 -44.56 17.97 17.89
CA ALA A 240 -44.37 16.79 17.03
C ALA A 240 -43.93 17.17 15.62
N GLU A 241 -44.52 18.23 15.05
CA GLU A 241 -44.21 18.72 13.69
C GLU A 241 -42.76 19.21 13.56
N VAL A 242 -42.20 19.83 14.60
CA VAL A 242 -40.78 20.21 14.64
C VAL A 242 -39.84 19.08 15.08
N GLY A 243 -40.35 17.86 15.26
CA GLY A 243 -39.54 16.66 15.55
C GLY A 243 -39.00 16.54 16.97
N LEU A 244 -39.69 17.10 17.98
CA LEU A 244 -39.38 16.79 19.39
C LEU A 244 -39.94 15.41 19.76
N GLU A 245 -39.15 14.61 20.47
CA GLU A 245 -39.51 13.26 20.90
C GLU A 245 -39.58 13.14 22.43
N VAL A 246 -40.24 12.09 22.92
CA VAL A 246 -40.17 11.71 24.34
C VAL A 246 -38.74 11.27 24.67
N GLY A 247 -38.20 11.80 25.76
CA GLY A 247 -36.81 11.61 26.16
C GLY A 247 -35.82 12.62 25.54
N ASP A 248 -36.24 13.60 24.74
CA ASP A 248 -35.37 14.72 24.38
C ASP A 248 -35.12 15.64 25.60
N GLN A 249 -33.86 16.01 25.87
CA GLN A 249 -33.50 16.90 26.97
C GLN A 249 -33.40 18.35 26.48
N ILE A 250 -34.10 19.30 27.09
CA ILE A 250 -33.97 20.72 26.79
C ILE A 250 -32.69 21.25 27.44
N VAL A 251 -31.82 21.88 26.64
CA VAL A 251 -30.55 22.49 27.09
C VAL A 251 -30.48 24.00 26.85
N GLU A 252 -31.31 24.55 25.96
CA GLU A 252 -31.41 26.01 25.78
C GLU A 252 -32.82 26.39 25.31
N VAL A 253 -33.36 27.52 25.81
CA VAL A 253 -34.57 28.17 25.27
C VAL A 253 -34.30 29.67 25.10
N ASN A 254 -34.41 30.18 23.86
CA ASN A 254 -34.20 31.59 23.52
C ASN A 254 -32.85 32.17 24.01
N GLY A 255 -31.81 31.35 24.09
CA GLY A 255 -30.49 31.74 24.61
C GLY A 255 -30.37 31.70 26.14
N VAL A 256 -31.39 31.24 26.86
CA VAL A 256 -31.30 30.88 28.28
C VAL A 256 -30.86 29.41 28.38
N ASP A 257 -29.77 29.13 29.10
CA ASP A 257 -29.35 27.76 29.44
C ASP A 257 -30.40 27.04 30.29
N PHE A 258 -30.64 25.75 30.02
CA PHE A 258 -31.55 24.88 30.76
C PHE A 258 -30.84 23.76 31.55
N SER A 259 -29.50 23.68 31.48
CA SER A 259 -28.70 22.60 32.07
C SER A 259 -28.90 22.46 33.59
N ASN A 260 -29.04 23.57 34.30
CA ASN A 260 -29.24 23.62 35.77
C ASN A 260 -30.49 24.41 36.17
N VAL A 261 -31.57 24.33 35.39
CA VAL A 261 -32.82 25.07 35.62
C VAL A 261 -33.87 24.23 36.35
N ASP A 262 -34.51 24.79 37.38
CA ASP A 262 -35.58 24.10 38.12
C ASP A 262 -36.89 24.00 37.30
N HIS A 263 -37.77 23.07 37.68
CA HIS A 263 -39.01 22.82 36.94
C HIS A 263 -39.92 24.06 36.79
N LYS A 264 -40.03 24.87 37.85
CA LYS A 264 -40.90 26.05 37.92
C LYS A 264 -40.32 27.16 37.05
N GLU A 265 -39.01 27.31 37.03
CA GLU A 265 -38.29 28.25 36.17
C GLU A 265 -38.36 27.83 34.70
N ALA A 266 -38.14 26.55 34.38
CA ALA A 266 -38.27 26.02 33.03
C ALA A 266 -39.68 26.27 32.45
N VAL A 267 -40.72 26.02 33.26
CA VAL A 267 -42.12 26.33 32.91
C VAL A 267 -42.36 27.84 32.77
N ARG A 268 -41.65 28.70 33.51
CA ARG A 268 -41.74 30.17 33.40
C ARG A 268 -41.12 30.66 32.09
N VAL A 269 -39.91 30.21 31.75
CA VAL A 269 -39.19 30.62 30.54
C VAL A 269 -39.87 30.07 29.28
N LEU A 270 -40.35 28.83 29.27
CA LEU A 270 -41.14 28.28 28.16
C LEU A 270 -42.49 28.99 27.93
N LYS A 271 -42.99 29.76 28.91
CA LYS A 271 -44.23 30.55 28.83
C LYS A 271 -44.01 32.05 28.65
N SER A 272 -42.77 32.55 28.71
CA SER A 272 -42.49 33.99 28.67
C SER A 272 -42.61 34.61 27.27
N SER A 273 -42.47 33.79 26.22
CA SER A 273 -42.50 34.21 24.82
C SER A 273 -43.54 33.45 23.99
N ARG A 274 -44.03 34.10 22.93
CA ARG A 274 -44.83 33.47 21.87
C ARG A 274 -43.98 32.88 20.74
N THR A 275 -42.67 33.10 20.76
CA THR A 275 -41.70 32.48 19.85
C THR A 275 -40.59 31.84 20.67
N LEU A 276 -40.35 30.54 20.43
CA LEU A 276 -39.39 29.74 21.17
C LEU A 276 -38.37 29.14 20.18
N THR A 277 -37.10 29.48 20.35
CA THR A 277 -35.97 28.74 19.80
C THR A 277 -35.51 27.79 20.89
N ILE A 278 -35.61 26.48 20.66
CA ILE A 278 -35.30 25.45 21.67
C ILE A 278 -34.15 24.60 21.13
N SER A 279 -33.07 24.48 21.91
CA SER A 279 -32.03 23.48 21.65
C SER A 279 -32.28 22.28 22.58
N VAL A 280 -32.33 21.08 22.01
CA VAL A 280 -32.53 19.83 22.76
C VAL A 280 -31.48 18.78 22.39
N VAL A 281 -31.07 17.98 23.36
CA VAL A 281 -30.23 16.79 23.16
C VAL A 281 -31.16 15.59 22.96
N ALA A 282 -31.25 15.10 21.73
CA ALA A 282 -32.27 14.15 21.32
C ALA A 282 -32.09 12.77 21.96
N GLY A 283 -33.12 12.28 22.63
CA GLY A 283 -33.13 10.98 23.29
C GLY A 283 -32.30 10.85 24.57
N ALA A 284 -31.68 11.93 25.07
CA ALA A 284 -30.83 11.88 26.27
C ALA A 284 -31.52 11.30 27.52
N GLY A 285 -32.82 11.53 27.66
CA GLY A 285 -33.68 10.97 28.71
C GLY A 285 -34.51 9.76 28.27
N LYS A 286 -34.31 9.14 27.09
CA LYS A 286 -35.18 8.02 26.63
C LYS A 286 -35.26 6.90 27.65
N GLU A 287 -34.14 6.50 28.24
CA GLU A 287 -34.08 5.49 29.31
C GLU A 287 -34.94 5.80 30.55
N LEU A 288 -35.25 7.08 30.82
CA LEU A 288 -36.12 7.51 31.92
C LEU A 288 -37.62 7.28 31.62
N PHE A 289 -37.96 7.03 30.35
CA PHE A 289 -39.34 6.84 29.87
C PHE A 289 -39.57 5.49 29.17
N MET A 290 -38.53 4.63 29.05
CA MET A 290 -38.68 3.25 28.55
C MET A 290 -39.50 2.40 29.50
N THR A 291 -40.47 1.65 28.98
CA THR A 291 -41.17 0.62 29.76
C THR A 291 -40.22 -0.54 30.11
N GLU A 292 -40.61 -1.33 31.11
CA GLU A 292 -39.89 -2.55 31.50
C GLU A 292 -39.72 -3.53 30.33
N GLU A 293 -40.78 -3.73 29.55
CA GLU A 293 -40.79 -4.66 28.43
C GLU A 293 -39.86 -4.21 27.29
N GLU A 294 -39.84 -2.91 26.97
CA GLU A 294 -38.92 -2.34 25.99
C GLU A 294 -37.46 -2.44 26.45
N ARG A 295 -37.19 -2.22 27.75
CA ARG A 295 -35.84 -2.39 28.32
C ARG A 295 -35.35 -3.83 28.20
N GLN A 296 -36.22 -4.81 28.45
CA GLN A 296 -35.92 -6.23 28.28
C GLN A 296 -35.84 -6.65 26.80
N ARG A 297 -36.50 -5.92 25.88
CA ARG A 297 -36.36 -6.12 24.43
C ARG A 297 -35.01 -5.61 23.92
N GLU A 298 -34.60 -4.41 24.32
CA GLU A 298 -33.25 -3.89 24.03
C GLU A 298 -32.13 -4.75 24.63
N ALA A 299 -32.31 -5.28 25.85
CA ALA A 299 -31.31 -6.11 26.50
C ALA A 299 -31.09 -7.43 25.75
N ARG A 300 -32.16 -8.06 25.26
CA ARG A 300 -32.09 -9.29 24.44
C ARG A 300 -31.41 -9.04 23.09
N LEU A 301 -31.75 -7.95 22.40
CA LEU A 301 -31.08 -7.57 21.15
C LEU A 301 -29.56 -7.38 21.36
N ARG A 302 -29.17 -6.60 22.38
CA ARG A 302 -27.74 -6.36 22.69
C ARG A 302 -26.96 -7.62 23.08
N GLU A 303 -27.59 -8.58 23.74
CA GLU A 303 -26.94 -9.86 24.06
C GLU A 303 -26.84 -10.77 22.80
N GLN A 304 -27.82 -10.72 21.89
CA GLN A 304 -27.74 -11.41 20.60
C GLN A 304 -26.63 -10.84 19.71
N GLU A 305 -26.58 -9.52 19.50
CA GLU A 305 -25.51 -8.82 18.76
C GLU A 305 -24.11 -9.19 19.30
N ARG A 306 -23.98 -9.25 20.63
CA ARG A 306 -22.78 -9.65 21.35
C ARG A 306 -22.41 -11.12 21.13
N GLN A 307 -23.38 -12.02 21.03
CA GLN A 307 -23.13 -13.45 20.74
C GLN A 307 -22.72 -13.67 19.29
N GLU A 308 -23.36 -12.99 18.33
CA GLU A 308 -23.00 -13.01 16.91
C GLU A 308 -21.58 -12.48 16.68
N LEU A 309 -21.21 -11.35 17.31
CA LEU A 309 -19.85 -10.82 17.27
C LEU A 309 -18.81 -11.78 17.88
N MET A 310 -19.15 -12.47 18.97
CA MET A 310 -18.29 -13.49 19.59
C MET A 310 -18.18 -14.77 18.77
N HIS A 311 -19.18 -15.11 17.95
CA HIS A 311 -19.11 -16.19 16.98
C HIS A 311 -18.21 -15.81 15.79
N GLN A 312 -18.43 -14.64 15.19
CA GLN A 312 -17.62 -14.12 14.07
C GLN A 312 -16.13 -14.01 14.45
N LYS A 313 -15.83 -13.52 15.65
CA LYS A 313 -14.46 -13.45 16.20
C LYS A 313 -13.80 -14.83 16.36
N ARG A 314 -14.59 -15.88 16.63
CA ARG A 314 -14.09 -17.26 16.76
C ARG A 314 -13.69 -17.83 15.39
N LEU A 315 -14.56 -17.67 14.39
CA LEU A 315 -14.27 -18.05 13.00
C LEU A 315 -12.99 -17.36 12.50
N ALA A 316 -12.86 -16.05 12.71
CA ALA A 316 -11.68 -15.30 12.30
C ALA A 316 -10.38 -15.80 12.96
N LEU A 317 -10.41 -16.24 14.23
CA LEU A 317 -9.24 -16.84 14.89
C LEU A 317 -8.88 -18.20 14.28
N GLU A 318 -9.87 -19.00 13.90
CA GLU A 318 -9.69 -20.31 13.28
C GLU A 318 -9.14 -20.19 11.84
N THR A 319 -9.64 -19.26 11.02
CA THR A 319 -9.07 -18.94 9.70
C THR A 319 -7.61 -18.49 9.82
N ASN A 320 -7.29 -17.62 10.78
CA ASN A 320 -5.91 -17.17 11.03
C ASN A 320 -4.97 -18.30 11.46
N LYS A 321 -5.47 -19.35 12.12
CA LYS A 321 -4.70 -20.55 12.46
C LYS A 321 -4.37 -21.36 11.20
N ILE A 322 -5.37 -21.62 10.35
CA ILE A 322 -5.20 -22.37 9.10
C ILE A 322 -4.19 -21.68 8.17
N ILE A 323 -4.28 -20.36 8.02
CA ILE A 323 -3.34 -19.58 7.18
C ILE A 323 -1.89 -19.74 7.67
N LYS A 324 -1.65 -19.72 8.99
CA LYS A 324 -0.31 -19.93 9.57
C LYS A 324 0.20 -21.35 9.30
N GLU A 325 -0.64 -22.36 9.49
CA GLU A 325 -0.29 -23.76 9.21
C GLU A 325 0.02 -24.00 7.71
N GLN A 326 -0.65 -23.28 6.78
CA GLN A 326 -0.29 -23.29 5.36
C GLN A 326 1.06 -22.63 5.11
N GLN A 327 1.29 -21.41 5.63
CA GLN A 327 2.57 -20.68 5.46
C GLN A 327 3.77 -21.46 6.03
N GLU A 328 3.59 -22.20 7.12
CA GLU A 328 4.64 -23.06 7.69
C GLU A 328 4.93 -24.27 6.79
N LYS A 329 3.90 -24.96 6.29
CA LYS A 329 4.06 -26.07 5.32
C LYS A 329 4.72 -25.60 4.01
N GLU A 330 4.37 -24.42 3.52
CA GLU A 330 4.97 -23.80 2.34
C GLU A 330 6.46 -23.47 2.56
N ARG A 331 6.82 -22.96 3.74
CA ARG A 331 8.22 -22.75 4.15
C ARG A 331 9.01 -24.06 4.21
N LEU A 332 8.43 -25.14 4.75
CA LEU A 332 9.08 -26.46 4.75
C LEU A 332 9.33 -26.97 3.33
N ARG A 333 8.33 -26.89 2.43
CA ARG A 333 8.50 -27.26 1.00
C ARG A 333 9.61 -26.44 0.34
N LYS A 334 9.64 -25.12 0.56
CA LYS A 334 10.69 -24.24 0.01
C LYS A 334 12.09 -24.56 0.55
N LEU A 335 12.20 -24.95 1.81
CA LEU A 335 13.46 -25.40 2.40
C LEU A 335 13.92 -26.75 1.80
N GLU A 336 13.01 -27.71 1.63
CA GLU A 336 13.30 -29.00 1.00
C GLU A 336 13.76 -28.86 -0.45
N ILE A 337 13.10 -28.00 -1.24
CA ILE A 337 13.50 -27.67 -2.61
C ILE A 337 14.88 -27.00 -2.63
N SER A 338 15.13 -26.04 -1.73
CA SER A 338 16.43 -25.38 -1.62
C SER A 338 17.56 -26.33 -1.21
N GLN A 339 17.28 -27.35 -0.40
CA GLN A 339 18.25 -28.38 -0.04
C GLN A 339 18.58 -29.28 -1.23
N LYS A 340 17.56 -29.79 -1.95
CA LYS A 340 17.75 -30.60 -3.15
C LYS A 340 18.53 -29.87 -4.25
N ALA A 341 18.27 -28.58 -4.43
CA ALA A 341 19.04 -27.72 -5.34
C ALA A 341 20.51 -27.62 -4.95
N ALA A 342 20.83 -27.42 -3.65
CA ALA A 342 22.21 -27.40 -3.17
C ALA A 342 22.92 -28.76 -3.33
N GLU A 343 22.21 -29.87 -3.10
CA GLU A 343 22.74 -31.24 -3.33
C GLU A 343 22.97 -31.56 -4.82
N GLU A 344 22.21 -30.94 -5.73
CA GLU A 344 22.46 -31.02 -7.18
C GLU A 344 23.62 -30.10 -7.61
N GLU A 345 23.71 -28.87 -7.09
CA GLU A 345 24.86 -27.96 -7.33
C GLU A 345 26.18 -28.57 -6.87
N GLU A 346 26.22 -29.25 -5.70
CA GLU A 346 27.43 -29.94 -5.28
C GLU A 346 27.80 -31.13 -6.19
N ARG A 347 26.81 -31.87 -6.72
CA ARG A 347 27.09 -32.96 -7.67
C ARG A 347 27.64 -32.42 -8.99
N TYR A 348 27.02 -31.37 -9.52
CA TYR A 348 27.50 -30.68 -10.73
C TYR A 348 28.92 -30.10 -10.54
N ARG A 349 29.22 -29.56 -9.35
CA ARG A 349 30.57 -29.09 -9.01
C ARG A 349 31.60 -30.21 -9.02
N ARG A 350 31.30 -31.36 -8.39
CA ARG A 350 32.19 -32.54 -8.38
C ARG A 350 32.43 -33.08 -9.80
N GLU A 351 31.42 -33.04 -10.65
CA GLU A 351 31.52 -33.44 -12.06
C GLU A 351 32.43 -32.49 -12.87
N ILE A 352 32.32 -31.17 -12.66
CA ILE A 352 33.26 -30.18 -13.22
C ILE A 352 34.69 -30.37 -12.68
N GLU A 353 34.85 -30.62 -11.38
CA GLU A 353 36.16 -30.88 -10.77
C GLU A 353 36.81 -32.16 -11.33
N GLN A 354 36.01 -33.19 -11.63
CA GLN A 354 36.49 -34.38 -12.34
C GLN A 354 36.89 -34.09 -13.79
N ILE A 355 36.02 -33.42 -14.58
CA ILE A 355 36.30 -33.08 -15.98
C ILE A 355 37.57 -32.24 -16.10
N THR A 356 37.72 -31.21 -15.25
CA THR A 356 38.91 -30.36 -15.26
C THR A 356 40.18 -31.09 -14.82
N ALA A 357 40.09 -32.05 -13.88
CA ALA A 357 41.20 -32.93 -13.52
C ALA A 357 41.56 -33.93 -14.64
N GLU A 358 40.60 -34.35 -15.46
CA GLU A 358 40.83 -35.18 -16.65
C GLU A 358 41.43 -34.37 -17.81
N GLU A 359 40.98 -33.14 -18.05
CA GLU A 359 41.63 -32.19 -18.98
C GLU A 359 43.08 -31.88 -18.55
N GLU A 360 43.35 -31.68 -17.26
CA GLU A 360 44.71 -31.49 -16.74
C GLU A 360 45.61 -32.71 -16.96
N LYS A 361 45.08 -33.94 -16.80
CA LYS A 361 45.84 -35.17 -17.07
C LYS A 361 46.14 -35.32 -18.56
N PHE A 362 45.13 -35.20 -19.41
CA PHE A 362 45.28 -35.29 -20.86
C PHE A 362 46.26 -34.24 -21.40
N LYS A 363 46.24 -33.03 -20.84
CA LYS A 363 47.22 -31.98 -21.16
C LYS A 363 48.65 -32.36 -20.75
N LYS A 364 48.85 -32.96 -19.56
CA LYS A 364 50.17 -33.41 -19.09
C LYS A 364 50.70 -34.57 -19.94
N GLU A 365 49.86 -35.56 -20.25
CA GLU A 365 50.19 -36.65 -21.18
C GLU A 365 50.60 -36.11 -22.55
N TRP A 366 49.87 -35.13 -23.10
CA TRP A 366 50.21 -34.47 -24.35
C TRP A 366 51.55 -33.69 -24.28
N GLU A 367 51.80 -32.97 -23.18
CA GLU A 367 53.08 -32.27 -22.95
C GLU A 367 54.28 -33.22 -22.75
N GLU A 368 54.05 -34.47 -22.33
CA GLU A 368 55.10 -35.51 -22.23
C GLU A 368 55.35 -36.20 -23.57
N ASP A 369 54.31 -36.68 -24.27
CA ASP A 369 54.45 -37.42 -25.53
C ASP A 369 54.98 -36.56 -26.69
N TRP A 370 54.60 -35.28 -26.73
CA TRP A 370 54.97 -34.34 -27.81
C TRP A 370 56.11 -33.38 -27.44
N ARG A 371 56.77 -33.61 -26.30
CA ARG A 371 57.92 -32.81 -25.84
C ARG A 371 59.08 -32.90 -26.85
N PRO A 372 59.67 -31.77 -27.29
CA PRO A 372 60.83 -31.80 -28.20
C PRO A 372 62.01 -32.56 -27.58
N LYS A 373 62.39 -33.69 -28.19
CA LYS A 373 63.56 -34.46 -27.76
C LYS A 373 64.85 -33.68 -28.02
N GLU A 374 65.76 -33.68 -27.05
CA GLU A 374 67.04 -32.97 -27.13
C GLU A 374 67.88 -33.40 -28.34
N PRO A 375 68.59 -32.47 -29.00
CA PRO A 375 69.49 -32.83 -30.10
C PRO A 375 70.70 -33.64 -29.59
N PRO A 376 71.23 -34.58 -30.38
CA PRO A 376 72.32 -35.46 -29.95
C PRO A 376 73.63 -34.71 -29.68
N LYS A 377 74.39 -35.25 -28.72
CA LYS A 377 75.60 -34.68 -28.11
C LYS A 377 76.67 -34.30 -29.13
N SER A 378 77.32 -33.15 -28.91
CA SER A 378 78.51 -32.72 -29.66
C SER A 378 79.72 -33.61 -29.36
N LEU A 379 80.58 -33.81 -30.36
CA LEU A 379 81.79 -34.65 -30.26
C LEU A 379 83.05 -33.81 -30.03
N LYS A 380 83.71 -34.09 -28.89
CA LYS A 380 85.15 -33.96 -28.59
C LYS A 380 85.86 -32.65 -28.98
N THR A 381 86.21 -31.87 -27.96
CA THR A 381 87.33 -30.92 -27.98
C THR A 381 88.66 -31.64 -28.28
N VAL A 382 89.52 -31.03 -29.11
CA VAL A 382 90.94 -31.35 -29.21
C VAL A 382 91.74 -30.03 -29.18
N THR A 383 92.81 -30.02 -28.39
CA THR A 383 93.74 -28.89 -28.14
C THR A 383 94.89 -28.85 -29.16
N ALA A 384 95.57 -27.74 -29.45
CA ALA A 384 95.38 -26.32 -29.06
C ALA A 384 95.39 -25.44 -30.34
N GLU A 385 96.10 -24.33 -30.61
CA GLU A 385 97.05 -23.37 -29.95
C GLU A 385 97.06 -22.09 -30.87
N VAL A 386 97.82 -20.99 -30.79
CA VAL A 386 98.99 -20.47 -30.03
C VAL A 386 98.72 -18.99 -29.68
N HIS A 387 99.44 -18.43 -28.69
CA HIS A 387 99.54 -16.97 -28.46
C HIS A 387 100.36 -16.30 -29.60
N SER A 388 100.32 -15.01 -29.96
CA SER A 388 99.52 -13.80 -29.71
C SER A 388 100.36 -12.63 -30.29
N ALA A 389 99.77 -11.53 -30.79
CA ALA A 389 100.49 -10.25 -31.00
C ALA A 389 99.50 -9.05 -31.15
N PRO A 390 99.84 -7.79 -30.77
CA PRO A 390 98.82 -6.74 -30.60
C PRO A 390 99.10 -5.38 -31.31
N ARG A 391 98.11 -4.47 -31.25
CA ARG A 391 98.17 -2.99 -31.56
C ARG A 391 98.34 -2.64 -33.06
N SER A 392 97.93 -1.48 -33.59
CA SER A 392 97.00 -0.38 -33.21
C SER A 392 96.73 0.48 -34.47
N LYS A 393 95.68 1.30 -34.65
CA LYS A 393 95.39 2.60 -33.97
C LYS A 393 94.02 3.19 -34.43
N HIS A 394 93.52 4.16 -33.65
CA HIS A 394 92.67 5.34 -33.98
C HIS A 394 92.42 5.67 -35.47
N LYS A 395 91.28 6.22 -35.94
CA LYS A 395 90.37 7.33 -35.49
C LYS A 395 88.96 7.14 -36.16
N THR A 396 87.83 7.85 -35.89
CA THR A 396 87.29 8.72 -34.80
C THR A 396 85.81 9.07 -35.12
N PHE A 397 84.90 9.02 -34.12
CA PHE A 397 83.48 9.52 -34.11
C PHE A 397 82.49 8.92 -35.15
N GLY A 398 81.16 8.92 -34.96
CA GLY A 398 80.39 9.15 -33.72
C GLY A 398 79.05 9.91 -33.89
N TRP A 399 77.90 9.24 -33.65
CA TRP A 399 76.55 9.79 -33.38
C TRP A 399 75.87 10.61 -34.52
N PHE A 400 74.54 10.65 -34.74
CA PHE A 400 73.38 9.78 -34.41
C PHE A 400 72.15 10.31 -35.22
N TYR A 401 71.13 9.49 -35.53
CA TYR A 401 69.77 9.92 -35.98
C TYR A 401 69.66 10.70 -37.35
N ARG A 402 68.49 10.90 -38.03
CA ARG A 402 67.11 10.34 -37.97
C ARG A 402 66.30 10.71 -39.26
N TYR A 403 65.38 9.83 -39.68
CA TYR A 403 64.13 10.04 -40.47
C TYR A 403 64.09 10.20 -42.02
N GLU A 404 62.97 9.66 -42.54
CA GLU A 404 62.13 10.03 -43.70
C GLU A 404 62.62 9.93 -45.17
N GLY A 405 61.68 9.60 -46.07
CA GLY A 405 61.83 9.83 -47.53
C GLY A 405 61.63 8.65 -48.51
N LYS A 406 60.35 8.33 -48.81
CA LYS A 406 59.75 7.88 -50.11
C LYS A 406 60.55 7.04 -51.16
N PHE A 407 59.87 6.01 -51.70
CA PHE A 407 60.15 5.22 -52.92
C PHE A 407 60.49 6.07 -54.19
N PRO A 408 61.23 5.56 -55.22
CA PRO A 408 60.86 4.33 -55.96
C PRO A 408 61.97 3.42 -56.58
N THR A 409 61.49 2.26 -57.05
CA THR A 409 62.00 1.28 -58.04
C THR A 409 63.37 1.48 -58.72
N ILE A 410 64.20 0.41 -58.77
CA ILE A 410 64.48 -0.37 -60.02
C ILE A 410 65.24 -1.70 -59.75
N ARG A 411 65.06 -2.65 -60.68
CA ARG A 411 65.60 -4.03 -60.74
C ARG A 411 67.06 -4.22 -60.29
N LYS A 412 67.33 -5.35 -59.62
CA LYS A 412 68.44 -6.26 -60.00
C LYS A 412 68.07 -7.73 -59.76
N LYS A 413 68.42 -8.61 -60.71
CA LYS A 413 68.08 -10.05 -60.68
C LYS A 413 68.97 -10.81 -59.71
N GLY A 414 68.33 -11.52 -58.78
CA GLY A 414 68.50 -12.94 -58.47
C GLY A 414 69.89 -13.58 -58.36
N LYS A 415 70.09 -14.30 -57.24
CA LYS A 415 70.82 -15.57 -57.21
C LYS A 415 70.14 -16.52 -56.22
N GLU A 416 69.30 -17.41 -56.73
CA GLU A 416 68.73 -18.49 -55.92
C GLU A 416 69.82 -19.47 -55.46
N ARG A 417 69.74 -19.93 -54.22
CA ARG A 417 70.28 -21.24 -53.82
C ARG A 417 69.09 -22.16 -53.53
N LYS A 418 68.92 -23.19 -54.34
CA LYS A 418 67.82 -24.16 -54.21
C LYS A 418 67.92 -24.88 -52.86
N LYS A 419 66.85 -24.81 -52.05
CA LYS A 419 66.60 -25.75 -50.94
C LYS A 419 65.83 -26.97 -51.50
N SER A 420 65.96 -28.12 -50.86
CA SER A 420 65.34 -29.39 -51.25
C SER A 420 63.81 -29.30 -51.36
N LYS A 421 63.23 -29.83 -52.44
CA LYS A 421 61.78 -29.78 -52.72
C LYS A 421 60.97 -30.86 -51.95
N SER A 422 61.65 -31.70 -51.16
CA SER A 422 61.07 -32.78 -50.35
C SER A 422 60.41 -32.28 -49.07
N ASP A 423 61.09 -31.40 -48.33
CA ASP A 423 60.81 -31.19 -46.91
C ASP A 423 59.56 -30.32 -46.72
N SER A 424 59.45 -29.27 -47.54
CA SER A 424 58.28 -28.38 -47.61
C SER A 424 56.96 -29.13 -47.92
N LEU A 425 57.03 -30.22 -48.70
CA LEU A 425 55.87 -31.05 -49.03
C LEU A 425 55.45 -31.99 -47.88
N CYS A 426 56.33 -32.23 -46.91
CA CYS A 426 56.03 -32.95 -45.68
C CYS A 426 55.40 -32.01 -44.64
N GLU A 427 55.99 -30.83 -44.44
CA GLU A 427 55.49 -29.80 -43.51
C GLU A 427 54.07 -29.34 -43.90
N GLN A 428 53.82 -29.03 -45.18
CA GLN A 428 52.48 -28.67 -45.67
C GLN A 428 51.45 -29.80 -45.47
N LYS A 429 51.87 -31.07 -45.55
CA LYS A 429 50.98 -32.22 -45.29
C LYS A 429 50.71 -32.46 -43.81
N LYS A 430 51.61 -32.07 -42.90
CA LYS A 430 51.35 -32.05 -41.45
C LYS A 430 50.34 -30.96 -41.11
N ASN A 431 50.66 -29.71 -41.46
CA ASN A 431 49.84 -28.54 -41.12
C ASN A 431 48.41 -28.63 -41.70
N LYS A 432 48.24 -29.21 -42.90
CA LYS A 432 46.89 -29.50 -43.43
C LYS A 432 46.12 -30.52 -42.56
N LYS A 433 46.75 -31.60 -42.10
CA LYS A 433 46.09 -32.62 -41.25
C LYS A 433 45.76 -32.10 -39.86
N GLU A 434 46.60 -31.20 -39.35
CA GLU A 434 46.43 -30.48 -38.09
C GLU A 434 45.15 -29.62 -38.13
N MET A 435 45.01 -28.78 -39.17
CA MET A 435 43.79 -28.02 -39.47
C MET A 435 42.55 -28.92 -39.69
N GLU A 436 42.68 -30.06 -40.39
CA GLU A 436 41.58 -31.02 -40.58
C GLU A 436 41.17 -31.72 -39.27
N PHE A 437 42.08 -31.86 -38.30
CA PHE A 437 41.80 -32.39 -36.96
C PHE A 437 41.11 -31.36 -36.07
N GLU A 438 41.62 -30.12 -36.02
CA GLU A 438 40.99 -29.02 -35.26
C GLU A 438 39.55 -28.74 -35.73
N GLN A 439 39.31 -28.71 -37.05
CA GLN A 439 37.96 -28.55 -37.59
C GLN A 439 37.02 -29.70 -37.25
N ARG A 440 37.55 -30.92 -37.06
CA ARG A 440 36.76 -32.08 -36.65
C ARG A 440 36.39 -32.00 -35.16
N LEU A 441 37.37 -31.65 -34.32
CA LEU A 441 37.17 -31.44 -32.89
C LEU A 441 36.19 -30.29 -32.60
N ALA A 442 36.27 -29.20 -33.36
CA ALA A 442 35.34 -28.07 -33.26
C ALA A 442 33.89 -28.49 -33.55
N LYS A 443 33.66 -29.25 -34.64
CA LYS A 443 32.33 -29.78 -34.99
C LYS A 443 31.79 -30.80 -33.97
N GLU A 444 32.68 -31.55 -33.33
CA GLU A 444 32.30 -32.50 -32.28
C GLU A 444 31.90 -31.77 -30.99
N LYS A 445 32.60 -30.70 -30.60
CA LYS A 445 32.17 -29.81 -29.50
C LYS A 445 30.87 -29.07 -29.82
N GLU A 446 30.70 -28.57 -31.04
CA GLU A 446 29.45 -27.94 -31.50
C GLU A 446 28.27 -28.93 -31.45
N GLY A 447 28.46 -30.16 -31.94
CA GLY A 447 27.46 -31.22 -31.90
C GLY A 447 27.18 -31.78 -30.49
N MET A 448 28.09 -31.60 -29.52
CA MET A 448 27.84 -31.89 -28.10
C MET A 448 26.98 -30.78 -27.48
N LEU A 449 27.35 -29.52 -27.69
CA LEU A 449 26.63 -28.34 -27.18
C LEU A 449 25.18 -28.29 -27.69
N GLU A 450 24.95 -28.65 -28.96
CA GLU A 450 23.59 -28.66 -29.53
C GLU A 450 22.72 -29.78 -28.93
N LYS A 451 23.30 -30.95 -28.61
CA LYS A 451 22.59 -32.01 -27.88
C LYS A 451 22.27 -31.59 -26.45
N GLU A 452 23.18 -30.89 -25.77
CA GLU A 452 22.95 -30.35 -24.43
C GLU A 452 21.80 -29.34 -24.42
N LYS A 453 21.78 -28.38 -25.37
CA LYS A 453 20.66 -27.47 -25.58
C LYS A 453 19.35 -28.23 -25.79
N GLN A 454 19.33 -29.23 -26.67
CA GLN A 454 18.12 -30.00 -26.97
C GLN A 454 17.62 -30.78 -25.75
N LEU A 455 18.53 -31.36 -24.94
CA LEU A 455 18.16 -32.00 -23.67
C LEU A 455 17.60 -31.00 -22.66
N LYS A 456 18.14 -29.78 -22.61
CA LYS A 456 17.67 -28.71 -21.72
C LYS A 456 16.31 -28.15 -22.14
N ILE A 457 16.08 -27.99 -23.45
CA ILE A 457 14.76 -27.67 -24.04
C ILE A 457 13.76 -28.77 -23.69
N ASN A 458 14.10 -30.04 -23.91
CA ASN A 458 13.20 -31.16 -23.62
C ASN A 458 12.85 -31.24 -22.12
N ARG A 459 13.81 -30.97 -21.22
CA ARG A 459 13.57 -30.90 -19.77
C ARG A 459 12.60 -29.78 -19.42
N LEU A 460 12.82 -28.57 -19.93
CA LEU A 460 11.95 -27.42 -19.69
C LEU A 460 10.53 -27.63 -20.24
N VAL A 461 10.39 -28.27 -21.41
CA VAL A 461 9.08 -28.64 -21.97
C VAL A 461 8.36 -29.64 -21.05
N GLN A 462 9.05 -30.64 -20.50
CA GLN A 462 8.45 -31.58 -19.56
C GLN A 462 8.07 -30.89 -18.23
N GLU A 463 8.93 -30.04 -17.68
CA GLU A 463 8.71 -29.27 -16.45
C GLU A 463 7.49 -28.34 -16.58
N VAL A 464 7.36 -27.62 -17.70
CA VAL A 464 6.14 -26.85 -18.02
C VAL A 464 4.91 -27.76 -18.13
N SER A 465 5.02 -28.89 -18.84
CA SER A 465 3.93 -29.88 -18.98
C SER A 465 3.55 -30.57 -17.66
N GLU A 466 4.37 -30.45 -16.62
CA GLU A 466 4.10 -30.91 -15.25
C GLU A 466 3.40 -29.79 -14.46
N THR A 467 3.89 -28.54 -14.52
CA THR A 467 3.21 -27.40 -13.89
C THR A 467 1.81 -27.12 -14.45
N GLU A 468 1.61 -27.20 -15.77
CA GLU A 468 0.28 -27.02 -16.39
C GLU A 468 -0.73 -28.08 -15.91
N ARG A 469 -0.24 -29.26 -15.48
CA ARG A 469 -1.05 -30.35 -14.94
C ARG A 469 -1.39 -30.13 -13.47
N GLU A 470 -0.46 -29.61 -12.68
CA GLU A 470 -0.69 -29.22 -11.28
C GLU A 470 -1.69 -28.06 -11.20
N ASP A 471 -1.55 -27.04 -12.07
CA ASP A 471 -2.51 -25.93 -12.19
C ASP A 471 -3.92 -26.41 -12.58
N LEU A 472 -4.03 -27.39 -13.50
CA LEU A 472 -5.31 -28.03 -13.83
C LEU A 472 -5.90 -28.79 -12.62
N GLU A 473 -5.09 -29.57 -11.90
CA GLU A 473 -5.55 -30.32 -10.73
C GLU A 473 -5.92 -29.40 -9.54
N GLU A 474 -5.30 -28.21 -9.41
CA GLU A 474 -5.75 -27.18 -8.46
C GLU A 474 -7.05 -26.50 -8.94
N SER A 475 -7.17 -26.21 -10.24
CA SER A 475 -8.41 -25.67 -10.83
C SER A 475 -9.61 -26.60 -10.63
N GLU A 476 -9.46 -27.91 -10.83
CA GLU A 476 -10.51 -28.90 -10.56
C GLU A 476 -10.92 -28.94 -9.07
N LYS A 477 -9.95 -28.85 -8.15
CA LYS A 477 -10.21 -28.76 -6.70
C LYS A 477 -10.98 -27.49 -6.33
N VAL A 478 -10.64 -26.35 -6.96
CA VAL A 478 -11.34 -25.08 -6.78
C VAL A 478 -12.77 -25.16 -7.35
N GLN A 479 -12.96 -25.74 -8.54
CA GLN A 479 -14.30 -25.96 -9.11
C GLN A 479 -15.17 -26.83 -8.20
N HIS A 480 -14.68 -27.99 -7.75
CA HIS A 480 -15.40 -28.87 -6.84
C HIS A 480 -15.69 -28.21 -5.48
N TRP A 481 -14.81 -27.31 -4.98
CA TRP A 481 -15.09 -26.53 -3.77
C TRP A 481 -16.20 -25.50 -3.99
N VAL A 482 -16.17 -24.76 -5.10
CA VAL A 482 -17.23 -23.80 -5.48
C VAL A 482 -18.56 -24.51 -5.69
N GLU A 483 -18.57 -25.64 -6.41
CA GLU A 483 -19.76 -26.45 -6.67
C GLU A 483 -20.38 -26.96 -5.36
N ARG A 484 -19.57 -27.52 -4.45
CA ARG A 484 -20.04 -27.93 -3.10
C ARG A 484 -20.60 -26.75 -2.29
N LEU A 485 -20.00 -25.56 -2.40
CA LEU A 485 -20.48 -24.37 -1.70
C LEU A 485 -21.81 -23.86 -2.27
N CYS A 486 -22.00 -23.96 -3.60
CA CYS A 486 -23.29 -23.76 -4.25
C CYS A 486 -24.33 -24.82 -3.82
N GLN A 487 -23.93 -26.09 -3.71
CA GLN A 487 -24.78 -27.18 -3.21
C GLN A 487 -25.33 -26.85 -1.82
N THR A 488 -24.46 -26.54 -0.86
CA THR A 488 -24.86 -26.17 0.51
C THR A 488 -25.69 -24.89 0.56
N ARG A 489 -25.47 -23.94 -0.36
CA ARG A 489 -26.32 -22.73 -0.48
C ARG A 489 -27.74 -23.07 -0.94
N LEU A 490 -27.87 -24.00 -1.90
CA LEU A 490 -29.17 -24.48 -2.40
C LEU A 490 -29.90 -25.35 -1.36
N GLU A 491 -29.17 -26.19 -0.63
CA GLU A 491 -29.69 -26.96 0.51
C GLU A 491 -30.24 -26.04 1.61
N GLN A 492 -29.53 -24.95 1.94
CA GLN A 492 -30.01 -23.94 2.89
C GLN A 492 -31.28 -23.23 2.40
N ILE A 493 -31.34 -22.82 1.13
CA ILE A 493 -32.54 -22.19 0.55
C ILE A 493 -33.74 -23.17 0.59
N SER A 494 -33.53 -24.41 0.15
CA SER A 494 -34.55 -25.47 0.17
C SER A 494 -35.04 -25.79 1.59
N SER A 495 -34.15 -25.77 2.60
CA SER A 495 -34.54 -25.97 4.00
C SER A 495 -35.44 -24.84 4.53
N VAL A 496 -35.19 -23.59 4.11
CA VAL A 496 -36.02 -22.43 4.49
C VAL A 496 -37.36 -22.44 3.76
N GLU A 497 -37.42 -22.86 2.50
CA GLU A 497 -38.67 -22.99 1.73
C GLU A 497 -39.58 -24.14 2.22
N ASN A 498 -39.05 -25.11 2.99
CA ASN A 498 -39.84 -26.16 3.65
C ASN A 498 -40.26 -25.82 5.10
N GLU A 499 -39.78 -24.71 5.68
CA GLU A 499 -40.18 -24.24 7.02
C GLU A 499 -41.22 -23.10 6.99
N SER A 500 -41.76 -22.74 5.83
CA SER A 500 -42.95 -21.87 5.75
C SER A 500 -44.24 -22.66 6.06
N PRO A 501 -44.96 -22.39 7.16
CA PRO A 501 -46.24 -23.04 7.42
C PRO A 501 -47.30 -22.57 6.42
N GLU A 502 -48.19 -23.48 6.00
CA GLU A 502 -49.38 -23.15 5.21
C GLU A 502 -50.34 -22.22 6.01
N VAL A 503 -51.13 -21.43 5.27
CA VAL A 503 -52.02 -20.37 5.77
C VAL A 503 -53.46 -20.86 5.92
#